data_AF-U6DGA7-F1
#
_entry.id   AF-U6DGA7-F1
#
_cell.length_a   1.000
_cell.length_b   1.000
_cell.length_c   1.000
_cell.angle_alpha   90.00
_cell.angle_beta   90.00
_cell.angle_gamma   90.00
#
_symmetry.space_group_name_H-M   'P 1'
#
loop_
_entity.id
_entity.type
_entity.pdbx_description
1 polymer ?
#
loop_
_entity_poly.entity_id
_entity_poly.type
_entity_poly.pdbx_seq_one_letter_code
_entity_poly.pdbx_strand_id
1 'polypeptide(L)'
;ISDLYKSLEQKESKIQQLAETVKKFEKEFKQFAQLFGKNGSFLSNIQALSSHIDKSAWLEAQVRQLLQTANQQQSKFDLRALVEAIDTVKQKITLLETNDQRLVVLEGETSKHDAHINIHKAQLNKNEERFKLLEGACYNGKLIWKVTDYKMKKREALDGHTVSIFSQPFYTSRCG
;
A
#
# COMPACT_ATOMS: atom_id res chain seq x y z
N ILE A 1 -113.50 -49.15 -23.09
CA ILE A 1 -112.58 -49.68 -22.04
C ILE A 1 -111.25 -50.15 -22.66
N SER A 2 -111.26 -50.87 -23.80
CA SER A 2 -110.05 -51.36 -24.49
C SER A 2 -109.07 -50.28 -24.97
N ASP A 3 -109.55 -49.19 -25.58
CA ASP A 3 -108.67 -48.14 -26.14
C ASP A 3 -107.95 -47.29 -25.08
N LEU A 4 -108.58 -47.12 -23.92
CA LEU A 4 -107.98 -46.46 -22.76
C LEU A 4 -106.82 -47.28 -22.19
N TYR A 5 -106.95 -48.61 -22.15
CA TYR A 5 -105.89 -49.51 -21.68
C TYR A 5 -104.66 -49.48 -22.59
N LYS A 6 -104.88 -49.50 -23.91
CA LYS A 6 -103.80 -49.45 -24.91
C LYS A 6 -103.05 -48.11 -24.91
N SER A 7 -103.77 -47.01 -24.69
CA SER A 7 -103.19 -45.66 -24.53
C SER A 7 -102.38 -45.54 -23.24
N LEU A 8 -102.86 -46.14 -22.14
CA LEU A 8 -102.14 -46.18 -20.87
C LEU A 8 -100.83 -46.97 -20.97
N GLU A 9 -100.85 -48.13 -21.63
CA GLU A 9 -99.67 -48.97 -21.86
C GLU A 9 -98.62 -48.27 -22.74
N GLN A 10 -99.06 -47.55 -23.79
CA GLN A 10 -98.16 -46.70 -24.59
C GLN A 10 -97.55 -45.55 -23.79
N LYS A 11 -98.34 -44.91 -22.90
CA LYS A 11 -97.82 -43.86 -22.02
C LYS A 11 -96.83 -44.41 -21.01
N GLU A 12 -97.09 -45.58 -20.43
CA GLU A 12 -96.20 -46.28 -19.50
C GLU A 12 -94.85 -46.61 -20.16
N SER A 13 -94.89 -47.18 -21.37
CA SER A 13 -93.68 -47.46 -22.17
C SER A 13 -92.87 -46.19 -22.46
N LYS A 14 -93.56 -45.09 -22.78
CA LYS A 14 -92.91 -43.80 -23.06
C LYS A 14 -92.32 -43.15 -21.81
N ILE A 15 -92.98 -43.30 -20.66
CA ILE A 15 -92.45 -42.88 -19.35
C ILE A 15 -91.20 -43.68 -19.01
N GLN A 16 -91.18 -44.99 -19.26
CA GLN A 16 -90.02 -45.84 -19.01
C GLN A 16 -88.81 -45.45 -19.88
N GLN A 17 -89.03 -45.17 -21.17
CA GLN A 17 -87.98 -44.65 -22.07
C GLN A 17 -87.46 -43.28 -21.62
N LEU A 18 -88.35 -42.41 -21.12
CA LEU A 18 -87.95 -41.12 -20.55
C LEU A 18 -87.13 -41.30 -19.27
N ALA A 19 -87.51 -42.24 -18.40
CA ALA A 19 -86.76 -42.53 -17.18
C ALA A 19 -85.35 -43.09 -17.49
N GLU A 20 -85.22 -43.96 -18.50
CA GLU A 20 -83.93 -44.47 -18.95
C GLU A 20 -83.04 -43.38 -19.56
N THR A 21 -83.61 -42.48 -20.37
CA THR A 21 -82.85 -41.37 -20.96
C THR A 21 -82.43 -40.35 -19.90
N VAL A 22 -83.30 -40.03 -18.93
CA VAL A 22 -82.94 -39.20 -17.76
C VAL A 22 -81.81 -39.84 -16.96
N LYS A 23 -81.90 -41.13 -16.66
CA LYS A 23 -80.85 -41.85 -15.92
C LYS A 23 -79.51 -41.88 -16.67
N LYS A 24 -79.55 -41.97 -18.01
CA LYS A 24 -78.36 -41.84 -18.86
C LYS A 24 -77.78 -40.43 -18.75
N PHE A 25 -78.59 -39.40 -18.90
CA PHE A 25 -78.14 -38.00 -18.79
C PHE A 25 -77.59 -37.68 -17.40
N GLU A 26 -78.18 -38.19 -16.32
CA GLU A 26 -77.63 -38.03 -14.97
C GLU A 26 -76.23 -38.64 -14.83
N LYS A 27 -76.00 -39.81 -15.45
CA LYS A 27 -74.67 -40.46 -15.44
C LYS A 27 -73.65 -39.64 -16.22
N GLU A 28 -74.03 -39.14 -17.39
CA GLU A 28 -73.19 -38.26 -18.21
C GLU A 28 -72.89 -36.95 -17.47
N PHE A 29 -73.89 -36.34 -16.82
CA PHE A 29 -73.70 -35.11 -16.04
C PHE A 29 -72.75 -35.29 -14.86
N LYS A 30 -72.81 -36.44 -14.17
CA LYS A 30 -71.84 -36.80 -13.12
C LYS A 30 -70.42 -36.95 -13.67
N GLN A 31 -70.26 -37.56 -14.84
CA GLN A 31 -68.95 -37.67 -15.50
C GLN A 31 -68.42 -36.30 -15.92
N PHE A 32 -69.26 -35.44 -16.51
CA PHE A 32 -68.87 -34.08 -16.86
C PHE A 32 -68.48 -33.27 -15.62
N ALA A 33 -69.23 -33.34 -14.52
CA ALA A 33 -68.90 -32.66 -13.28
C ALA A 33 -67.52 -33.08 -12.73
N GLN A 34 -67.18 -34.37 -12.80
CA GLN A 34 -65.85 -34.86 -12.42
C GLN A 34 -64.74 -34.34 -13.36
N LEU A 35 -65.00 -34.29 -14.68
CA LEU A 35 -64.05 -33.74 -15.65
C LEU A 35 -63.83 -32.24 -15.44
N PHE A 36 -64.88 -31.46 -15.18
CA PHE A 36 -64.76 -30.04 -14.85
C PHE A 36 -63.94 -29.81 -13.57
N GLY A 37 -64.14 -30.65 -12.53
CA GLY A 37 -63.32 -30.60 -11.31
C GLY A 37 -61.84 -30.85 -11.58
N LYS A 38 -61.51 -31.85 -12.42
CA LYS A 38 -60.13 -32.13 -12.85
C LYS A 38 -59.53 -31.01 -13.71
N ASN A 39 -60.32 -30.40 -14.58
CA ASN A 39 -59.87 -29.28 -15.41
C ASN A 39 -59.59 -28.03 -14.55
N GLY A 40 -60.36 -27.83 -13.48
CA GLY A 40 -60.12 -26.76 -12.50
C GLY A 40 -58.74 -26.88 -11.84
N SER A 41 -58.34 -28.07 -11.39
CA SER A 41 -57.01 -28.28 -10.78
C SER A 41 -55.87 -28.14 -11.81
N PHE A 42 -56.10 -28.52 -13.06
CA PHE A 42 -55.14 -28.32 -14.14
C PHE A 42 -54.89 -26.83 -14.43
N LEU A 43 -55.95 -26.00 -14.43
CA LEU A 43 -55.82 -24.55 -14.59
C LEU A 43 -55.00 -23.92 -13.45
N SER A 44 -55.21 -24.36 -12.19
CA SER A 44 -54.39 -23.89 -11.06
C SER A 44 -52.91 -24.23 -11.23
N ASN A 45 -52.60 -25.42 -11.75
CA ASN A 45 -51.21 -25.83 -12.02
C ASN A 45 -50.58 -25.00 -13.15
N ILE A 46 -51.33 -24.66 -14.21
CA ILE A 46 -50.86 -23.77 -15.28
C ILE A 46 -50.54 -22.37 -14.73
N GLN A 47 -51.38 -21.85 -13.85
CA GLN A 47 -51.15 -20.54 -13.25
C GLN A 47 -49.88 -20.53 -12.38
N ALA A 48 -49.63 -21.60 -11.62
CA ALA A 48 -48.39 -21.76 -10.87
C ALA A 48 -47.16 -21.81 -11.80
N LEU A 49 -47.25 -22.54 -12.92
CA LEU A 49 -46.18 -22.61 -13.92
C LEU A 49 -45.88 -21.23 -14.52
N SER A 50 -46.89 -20.42 -14.81
CA SER A 50 -46.68 -19.03 -15.27
C SER A 50 -45.86 -18.21 -14.26
N SER A 51 -46.19 -18.30 -12.97
CA SER A 51 -45.41 -17.61 -11.92
C SER A 51 -43.97 -18.11 -11.81
N HIS A 52 -43.72 -19.39 -12.09
CA HIS A 52 -42.36 -19.94 -12.15
C HIS A 52 -41.57 -19.41 -13.36
N ILE A 53 -42.22 -19.24 -14.51
CA ILE A 53 -41.61 -18.64 -15.71
C ILE A 53 -41.18 -17.19 -15.43
N ASP A 54 -42.04 -16.40 -14.78
CA ASP A 54 -41.73 -15.01 -14.43
C ASP A 54 -40.54 -14.93 -13.47
N LYS A 55 -40.52 -15.79 -12.44
CA LYS A 55 -39.38 -15.89 -11.51
C LYS A 55 -38.10 -16.32 -12.22
N SER A 56 -38.19 -17.25 -13.16
CA SER A 56 -37.04 -17.70 -13.95
C SER A 56 -36.47 -16.56 -14.80
N ALA A 57 -37.33 -15.79 -15.47
CA ALA A 57 -36.92 -14.64 -16.28
C ALA A 57 -36.25 -13.56 -15.41
N TRP A 58 -36.79 -13.31 -14.21
CA TRP A 58 -36.18 -12.38 -13.26
C TRP A 58 -34.80 -12.85 -12.76
N LEU A 59 -34.68 -14.12 -12.40
CA LEU A 59 -33.39 -14.71 -12.00
C LEU A 59 -32.37 -14.65 -13.14
N GLU A 60 -32.79 -14.93 -14.37
CA GLU A 60 -31.92 -14.85 -15.55
C GLU A 60 -31.41 -13.42 -15.78
N ALA A 61 -32.28 -12.42 -15.66
CA ALA A 61 -31.89 -11.02 -15.74
C ALA A 61 -30.88 -10.64 -14.64
N GLN A 62 -31.09 -11.14 -13.42
CA GLN A 62 -30.22 -10.85 -12.29
C GLN A 62 -28.83 -11.52 -12.46
N VAL A 63 -28.77 -12.74 -12.97
CA VAL A 63 -27.52 -13.42 -13.31
C VAL A 63 -26.76 -12.66 -14.39
N ARG A 64 -27.44 -12.17 -15.43
CA ARG A 64 -26.83 -11.35 -16.49
C ARG A 64 -26.26 -10.04 -15.93
N GLN A 65 -26.97 -9.40 -15.00
CA GLN A 65 -26.49 -8.18 -14.33
C GLN A 65 -25.25 -8.46 -13.47
N LEU A 66 -25.26 -9.52 -12.68
CA LEU A 66 -24.11 -9.93 -11.85
C LEU A 66 -22.88 -10.26 -12.71
N LEU A 67 -23.07 -10.92 -13.85
CA LEU A 67 -21.99 -11.20 -14.79
C LEU A 67 -21.39 -9.89 -15.33
N GLN A 68 -22.23 -8.92 -15.70
CA GLN A 68 -21.78 -7.63 -16.21
C GLN A 68 -21.01 -6.83 -15.15
N THR A 69 -21.50 -6.77 -13.92
CA THR A 69 -20.83 -6.06 -12.83
C THR A 69 -19.52 -6.75 -12.43
N ALA A 70 -19.47 -8.07 -12.39
CA ALA A 70 -18.24 -8.84 -12.15
C ALA A 70 -17.20 -8.59 -13.26
N ASN A 71 -17.61 -8.58 -14.53
CA ASN A 71 -16.71 -8.33 -15.65
C ASN A 71 -16.16 -6.89 -15.64
N GLN A 72 -16.99 -5.90 -15.28
CA GLN A 72 -16.55 -4.50 -15.11
C GLN A 72 -15.57 -4.34 -13.94
N GLN A 73 -15.75 -5.09 -12.85
CA GLN A 73 -14.83 -5.09 -11.72
C GLN A 73 -13.46 -5.67 -12.11
N GLN A 74 -13.44 -6.76 -12.88
CA GLN A 74 -12.18 -7.35 -13.36
C GLN A 74 -11.36 -6.38 -14.21
N SER A 75 -12.02 -5.53 -15.01
CA SER A 75 -11.37 -4.47 -15.79
C SER A 75 -10.83 -3.31 -14.94
N LYS A 76 -11.26 -3.14 -13.69
CA LYS A 76 -10.85 -2.02 -12.81
C LYS A 76 -9.57 -2.28 -12.03
N PHE A 77 -9.14 -3.54 -11.92
CA PHE A 77 -7.84 -3.88 -11.32
C PHE A 77 -6.74 -3.65 -12.36
N ASP A 78 -6.47 -2.39 -12.68
CA ASP A 78 -5.38 -2.03 -13.57
C ASP A 78 -4.03 -2.22 -12.86
N LEU A 79 -3.58 -3.47 -12.85
CA LEU A 79 -2.27 -3.86 -12.31
C LEU A 79 -1.12 -3.20 -13.06
N ARG A 80 -1.34 -2.67 -14.27
CA ARG A 80 -0.29 -2.01 -15.06
C ARG A 80 0.23 -0.77 -14.34
N ALA A 81 -0.66 0.09 -13.84
CA ALA A 81 -0.25 1.30 -13.11
C ALA A 81 0.58 0.96 -11.87
N LEU A 82 0.24 -0.13 -11.17
CA LEU A 82 1.00 -0.60 -10.01
C LEU A 82 2.38 -1.13 -10.43
N VAL A 83 2.47 -1.89 -11.52
CA VAL A 83 3.74 -2.40 -12.06
C VAL A 83 4.65 -1.24 -12.50
N GLU A 84 4.10 -0.25 -13.19
CA GLU A 84 4.85 0.96 -13.61
C GLU A 84 5.36 1.76 -12.39
N ALA A 85 4.54 1.88 -11.34
CA ALA A 85 4.96 2.50 -10.08
C ALA A 85 6.08 1.70 -9.39
N ILE A 86 5.98 0.37 -9.36
CA ILE A 86 7.02 -0.52 -8.82
C ILE A 86 8.32 -0.36 -9.60
N ASP A 87 8.28 -0.33 -10.93
CA ASP A 87 9.48 -0.19 -11.75
C ASP A 87 10.11 1.20 -11.60
N THR A 88 9.30 2.25 -11.45
CA THR A 88 9.78 3.59 -11.11
C THR A 88 10.49 3.60 -9.76
N VAL A 89 9.94 2.92 -8.75
CA VAL A 89 10.56 2.81 -7.42
C VAL A 89 11.86 2.02 -7.48
N LYS A 90 11.91 0.89 -8.23
CA LYS A 90 13.15 0.14 -8.45
C LYS A 90 14.25 1.00 -9.07
N GLN A 91 13.92 1.77 -10.10
CA GLN A 91 14.90 2.68 -10.74
C GLN A 91 15.43 3.72 -9.74
N LYS A 92 14.56 4.27 -8.89
CA LYS A 92 14.98 5.20 -7.82
C LYS A 92 15.89 4.53 -6.79
N ILE A 93 15.60 3.29 -6.40
CA ILE A 93 16.44 2.52 -5.47
C ILE A 93 17.84 2.33 -6.05
N THR A 94 17.95 1.88 -7.31
CA THR A 94 19.26 1.69 -7.96
C THR A 94 20.06 2.99 -8.05
N LEU A 95 19.39 4.12 -8.30
CA LEU A 95 20.04 5.43 -8.30
C LEU A 95 20.54 5.81 -6.90
N LEU A 96 19.75 5.56 -5.85
CA LEU A 96 20.13 5.82 -4.46
C LEU A 96 21.32 4.94 -4.04
N GLU A 97 21.33 3.65 -4.38
CA GLU A 97 22.45 2.74 -4.12
C GLU A 97 23.74 3.21 -4.80
N THR A 98 23.63 3.71 -6.04
CA THR A 98 24.79 4.28 -6.75
C THR A 98 25.31 5.55 -6.07
N ASN A 99 24.41 6.40 -5.58
CA ASN A 99 24.79 7.61 -4.86
C ASN A 99 25.43 7.29 -3.50
N ASP A 100 24.92 6.29 -2.79
CA ASP A 100 25.48 5.80 -1.52
C ASP A 100 26.92 5.34 -1.70
N GLN A 101 27.19 4.54 -2.74
CA GLN A 101 28.55 4.11 -3.07
C GLN A 101 29.49 5.31 -3.36
N ARG A 102 28.98 6.37 -3.99
CA ARG A 102 29.75 7.60 -4.23
C ARG A 102 30.01 8.38 -2.96
N LEU A 103 29.04 8.43 -2.03
CA LEU A 103 29.20 9.07 -0.73
C LEU A 103 30.30 8.39 0.09
N VAL A 104 30.32 7.06 0.14
CA VAL A 104 31.38 6.29 0.83
C VAL A 104 32.78 6.66 0.30
N VAL A 105 32.94 6.81 -1.01
CA VAL A 105 34.21 7.23 -1.61
C VAL A 105 34.57 8.65 -1.18
N LEU A 106 33.62 9.60 -1.22
CA LEU A 106 33.85 10.99 -0.81
C LEU A 106 34.19 11.13 0.67
N GLU A 107 33.56 10.34 1.54
CA GLU A 107 33.89 10.27 2.97
C GLU A 107 35.31 9.78 3.20
N GLY A 108 35.73 8.76 2.44
CA GLY A 108 37.12 8.28 2.44
C GLY A 108 38.12 9.35 2.02
N GLU A 109 37.86 10.08 0.94
CA GLU A 109 38.72 11.18 0.48
C GLU A 109 38.76 12.35 1.47
N THR A 110 37.63 12.69 2.08
CA THR A 110 37.54 13.72 3.12
C THR A 110 38.40 13.34 4.32
N SER A 111 38.30 12.08 4.78
CA SER A 111 39.11 11.58 5.90
C SER A 111 40.61 11.64 5.61
N LYS A 112 41.03 11.35 4.37
CA LYS A 112 42.43 11.49 3.95
C LYS A 112 42.86 12.96 3.97
N HIS A 113 42.05 13.88 3.46
CA HIS A 113 42.34 15.30 3.50
C HIS A 113 42.47 15.83 4.92
N ASP A 114 41.59 15.42 5.84
CA ASP A 114 41.68 15.79 7.26
C ASP A 114 43.00 15.31 7.89
N ALA A 115 43.42 14.08 7.58
CA ALA A 115 44.72 13.57 8.03
C ALA A 115 45.89 14.41 7.49
N HIS A 116 45.86 14.76 6.20
CA HIS A 116 46.88 15.61 5.59
C HIS A 116 46.93 17.02 6.20
N ILE A 117 45.76 17.65 6.42
CA ILE A 117 45.67 18.96 7.05
C ILE A 117 46.27 18.92 8.45
N ASN A 118 45.99 17.88 9.24
CA ASN A 118 46.56 17.73 10.57
C ASN A 118 48.08 17.58 10.55
N ILE A 119 48.62 16.81 9.60
CA ILE A 119 50.07 16.67 9.40
C ILE A 119 50.68 18.03 9.03
N HIS A 120 50.10 18.75 8.08
CA HIS A 120 50.62 20.06 7.67
C HIS A 120 50.54 21.09 8.78
N LYS A 121 49.48 21.08 9.59
CA LYS A 121 49.36 21.93 10.78
C LYS A 121 50.48 21.64 11.79
N ALA A 122 50.78 20.37 12.05
CA ALA A 122 51.88 20.00 12.93
C ALA A 122 53.26 20.41 12.37
N GLN A 123 53.45 20.27 11.05
CA GLN A 123 54.68 20.74 10.38
C GLN A 123 54.82 22.26 10.45
N LEU A 124 53.75 23.00 10.24
CA LEU A 124 53.76 24.47 10.31
C LEU A 124 54.11 24.94 11.72
N ASN A 125 53.56 24.31 12.77
CA ASN A 125 53.92 24.62 14.15
C ASN A 125 55.42 24.39 14.44
N LYS A 126 55.98 23.27 13.97
CA LYS A 126 57.43 23.00 14.10
C LYS A 126 58.28 24.03 13.37
N ASN A 127 57.84 24.47 12.18
CA ASN A 127 58.54 25.50 11.43
C ASN A 127 58.49 26.84 12.15
N GLU A 128 57.35 27.22 12.72
CA GLU A 128 57.19 28.44 13.53
C GLU A 128 58.12 28.45 14.76
N GLU A 129 58.22 27.32 15.47
CA GLU A 129 59.17 27.17 16.58
C GLU A 129 60.63 27.33 16.12
N ARG A 130 60.97 26.73 14.97
CA ARG A 130 62.30 26.87 14.37
C ARG A 130 62.58 28.31 13.94
N PHE A 131 61.61 29.02 13.38
CA PHE A 131 61.75 30.43 13.00
C PHE A 131 62.02 31.29 14.23
N LYS A 132 61.24 31.13 15.31
CA LYS A 132 61.49 31.83 16.58
C LYS A 132 62.89 31.59 17.13
N LEU A 133 63.39 30.37 17.05
CA LEU A 133 64.75 30.05 17.48
C LEU A 133 65.80 30.76 16.59
N LEU A 134 65.62 30.72 15.26
CA LEU A 134 66.55 31.34 14.33
C LEU A 134 66.56 32.87 14.41
N GLU A 135 65.40 33.49 14.57
CA GLU A 135 65.26 34.94 14.75
C GLU A 135 65.78 35.40 16.11
N GLY A 136 65.63 34.58 17.16
CA GLY A 136 66.12 34.87 18.50
C GLY A 136 67.61 34.60 18.70
N ALA A 137 68.23 33.75 17.87
CA ALA A 137 69.62 33.36 18.01
C ALA A 137 70.56 34.47 17.54
N CYS A 138 71.44 34.92 18.44
CA CYS A 138 72.53 35.83 18.11
C CYS A 138 73.87 35.07 18.09
N TYR A 139 74.74 35.36 17.11
CA TYR A 139 76.01 34.64 16.88
C TYR A 139 77.26 35.51 17.03
N ASN A 140 77.13 36.72 17.61
CA ASN A 140 78.24 37.65 17.82
C ASN A 140 78.64 37.79 19.30
N GLY A 141 78.14 36.90 20.16
CA GLY A 141 78.37 36.93 21.61
C GLY A 141 77.66 38.05 22.37
N LYS A 142 76.78 38.82 21.75
CA LYS A 142 75.99 39.87 22.41
C LYS A 142 74.50 39.59 22.29
N LEU A 143 73.80 39.55 23.41
CA LEU A 143 72.36 39.33 23.48
C LEU A 143 71.63 40.62 23.89
N ILE A 144 70.63 41.02 23.11
CA ILE A 144 69.65 42.01 23.52
C ILE A 144 68.39 41.27 23.96
N TRP A 145 68.14 41.24 25.27
CA TRP A 145 66.98 40.55 25.84
C TRP A 145 65.92 41.55 26.30
N LYS A 146 64.77 41.56 25.61
CA LYS A 146 63.62 42.39 25.98
C LYS A 146 62.67 41.61 26.88
N VAL A 147 62.60 42.00 28.16
CA VAL A 147 61.64 41.41 29.11
C VAL A 147 60.29 42.13 28.99
N THR A 148 59.29 41.45 28.45
CA THR A 148 57.91 41.97 28.38
C THR A 148 57.14 41.68 29.67
N ASP A 149 56.01 42.36 29.88
CA ASP A 149 55.05 42.07 30.98
C ASP A 149 55.65 42.15 32.39
N TYR A 150 56.59 43.07 32.58
CA TYR A 150 57.37 43.22 33.81
C TYR A 150 56.50 43.25 35.08
N LYS A 151 55.37 43.97 35.07
CA LYS A 151 54.49 44.07 36.25
C LYS A 151 53.95 42.72 36.71
N MET A 152 53.59 41.86 35.75
CA MET A 152 53.07 40.51 36.03
C MET A 152 54.18 39.60 36.51
N LYS A 153 55.29 39.53 35.77
CA LYS A 153 56.46 38.70 36.12
C LYS A 153 57.04 39.06 37.49
N LYS A 154 57.07 40.36 37.84
CA LYS A 154 57.48 40.83 39.16
C LYS A 154 56.55 40.31 40.27
N ARG A 155 55.23 40.34 40.04
CA ARG A 155 54.25 39.83 41.01
C ARG A 155 54.45 38.33 41.23
N GLU A 156 54.54 37.55 40.16
CA GLU A 156 54.77 36.09 40.23
C GLU A 156 56.06 35.74 40.99
N ALA A 157 57.12 36.54 40.83
CA ALA A 157 58.36 36.35 41.57
C ALA A 157 58.21 36.69 43.07
N LEU A 158 57.50 37.77 43.41
CA LEU A 158 57.22 38.14 44.81
C LEU A 158 56.33 37.09 45.51
N ASP A 159 55.38 36.54 44.78
CA ASP A 159 54.47 35.50 45.26
C ASP A 159 55.12 34.10 45.25
N GLY A 160 56.37 33.98 44.79
CA GLY A 160 57.13 32.73 44.77
C GLY A 160 56.77 31.73 43.66
N HIS A 161 55.87 32.10 42.73
CA HIS A 161 55.44 31.22 41.63
C HIS A 161 56.54 31.03 40.58
N THR A 162 57.21 32.13 40.19
CA THR A 162 58.28 32.12 39.18
C THR A 162 59.44 32.98 39.66
N VAL A 163 60.41 32.37 40.35
CA VAL A 163 61.53 33.10 41.00
C VAL A 163 62.62 33.58 40.04
N SER A 164 62.68 33.04 38.82
CA SER A 164 63.66 33.44 37.81
C SER A 164 63.11 33.21 36.40
N ILE A 165 63.65 33.95 35.44
CA ILE A 165 63.34 33.81 34.01
C ILE A 165 64.65 33.65 33.23
N PHE A 166 64.61 32.85 32.18
CA PHE A 166 65.75 32.61 31.30
C PHE A 166 65.61 33.42 30.02
N SER A 167 66.74 33.89 29.50
CA SER A 167 66.79 34.49 28.16
C SER A 167 66.84 33.40 27.09
N GLN A 168 66.62 33.77 25.82
CA GLN A 168 66.82 32.83 24.73
C GLN A 168 68.31 32.45 24.59
N PRO A 169 68.63 31.22 24.12
CA PRO A 169 70.00 30.84 23.84
C PRO A 169 70.69 31.80 22.85
N PHE A 170 71.96 32.10 23.09
CA PHE A 170 72.81 32.87 22.18
C PHE A 170 74.21 32.25 22.10
N TYR A 171 74.90 32.51 21.01
CA TYR A 171 76.21 31.94 20.70
C TYR A 171 77.27 33.03 20.63
N THR A 172 78.48 32.70 21.07
CA THR A 172 79.65 33.59 21.04
C THR A 172 80.23 33.76 19.64
N SER A 173 80.00 32.80 18.75
CA SER A 173 80.46 32.74 17.35
C SER A 173 79.49 31.92 16.51
N ARG A 174 79.55 32.04 15.17
CA ARG A 174 78.76 31.24 14.21
C ARG A 174 79.30 29.82 14.03
N CYS A 175 80.59 29.58 14.28
CA CYS A 175 81.24 28.29 14.00
C CYS A 175 81.79 27.59 15.25
N GLY A 176 81.39 28.02 16.45
CA GLY A 176 82.03 27.60 17.70
C GLY A 176 83.27 28.43 17.99
#